data_AF-A0A7S2S662-F1
#
_entry.id   AF-A0A7S2S662-F1
#
_cell.length_a   1.000
_cell.length_b   1.000
_cell.length_c   1.000
_cell.angle_alpha   90.00
_cell.angle_beta   90.00
_cell.angle_gamma   90.00
#
_symmetry.space_group_name_H-M   'P 1'
#
loop_
_entity.id
_entity.type
_entity.pdbx_description
1 polymer ?
#
loop_
_entity_poly.entity_id
_entity_poly.type
_entity_poly.pdbx_seq_one_letter_code
_entity_poly.pdbx_strand_id
1 'polypeptide(L)'
;MQGNISGGASSLTDDAPQQQVDKKDKVSLRDGTPERSDTETGTGNEKVNQQALIVSAEENSRNETMMDIASNNGDGTTAQVDAERKALSSENAILRQTIERLGGKSPQLYINEANEKDKQTERLTDQTSCLQAEIKKLRKELDEANSYIKQANESDNEIKKEQDEDKLSDRISHSSFDVGDVGLFMPTGRGSGGKRIYLAFHTNCPHRYLSTDSIKGSPDYVMGRIIYQEEKNAGSVGADSNPFGLHTGTKFW
;
A
#
# COMPACT_ATOMS: atom_id res chain seq x y z
N MET A 1 -16.54 22.25 63.45
CA MET A 1 -16.83 21.93 62.03
C MET A 1 -17.91 22.87 61.54
N GLN A 2 -17.51 23.96 60.90
CA GLN A 2 -18.38 24.93 60.24
C GLN A 2 -17.89 24.97 58.79
N GLY A 3 -18.72 24.53 57.85
CA GLY A 3 -18.46 24.59 56.43
C GLY A 3 -19.40 25.63 55.82
N ASN A 4 -18.85 26.80 55.50
CA ASN A 4 -19.51 27.79 54.66
C ASN A 4 -18.75 27.90 53.34
N ILE A 5 -19.48 27.67 52.27
CA ILE A 5 -19.07 27.79 50.87
C ILE A 5 -19.96 28.88 50.27
N SER A 6 -19.35 29.93 49.74
CA SER A 6 -19.98 30.97 48.90
C SER A 6 -18.85 31.56 48.06
N GLY A 7 -18.88 31.42 46.74
CA GLY A 7 -19.44 32.42 45.83
C GLY A 7 -18.37 33.49 45.57
N GLY A 8 -17.69 33.56 44.43
CA GLY A 8 -18.22 33.68 43.07
C GLY A 8 -18.03 35.13 42.63
N ALA A 9 -17.14 35.39 41.66
CA ALA A 9 -17.18 36.59 40.83
C ALA A 9 -16.25 36.43 39.61
N SER A 10 -16.90 36.36 38.45
CA SER A 10 -16.37 36.50 37.11
C SER A 10 -15.78 37.88 36.85
N SER A 11 -14.90 38.01 35.84
CA SER A 11 -14.86 39.20 34.97
C SER A 11 -13.77 39.12 33.87
N LEU A 12 -14.25 39.13 32.62
CA LEU A 12 -13.74 39.90 31.46
C LEU A 12 -12.46 39.39 30.75
N THR A 13 -12.63 38.68 29.62
CA THR A 13 -12.61 39.16 28.21
C THR A 13 -11.22 39.54 27.72
N ASP A 14 -10.69 38.77 26.78
CA ASP A 14 -10.16 39.33 25.54
C ASP A 14 -10.13 38.25 24.45
N ASP A 15 -10.86 38.55 23.38
CA ASP A 15 -11.09 37.75 22.20
C ASP A 15 -10.40 38.50 21.05
N ALA A 16 -9.36 37.90 20.46
CA ALA A 16 -8.71 38.43 19.26
C ALA A 16 -8.37 37.26 18.31
N PRO A 17 -8.70 37.39 17.01
CA PRO A 17 -8.77 36.26 16.10
C PRO A 17 -7.41 35.86 15.51
N GLN A 18 -7.22 34.53 15.42
CA GLN A 18 -6.16 33.88 14.65
C GLN A 18 -6.39 34.07 13.14
N GLN A 19 -5.40 34.64 12.44
CA GLN A 19 -5.30 34.56 10.98
C GLN A 19 -4.08 33.71 10.59
N GLN A 20 -4.41 32.63 9.87
CA GLN A 20 -3.75 32.04 8.70
C GLN A 20 -2.22 32.00 8.68
N VAL A 21 -1.69 30.79 8.79
CA VAL A 21 -0.30 30.43 8.49
C VAL A 21 -0.19 29.99 7.04
N ASP A 22 0.69 30.68 6.32
CA ASP A 22 1.23 30.38 5.00
C ASP A 22 1.75 28.95 4.82
N LYS A 23 1.56 28.41 3.60
CA LYS A 23 2.31 27.35 2.90
C LYS A 23 1.51 27.04 1.61
N LYS A 24 2.03 26.97 0.39
CA LYS A 24 3.39 26.84 -0.15
C LYS A 24 3.38 27.22 -1.63
N ASP A 25 4.51 27.72 -2.08
CA ASP A 25 4.87 28.05 -3.44
C ASP A 25 4.64 26.92 -4.45
N LYS A 26 4.02 27.30 -5.57
CA LYS A 26 3.83 26.50 -6.77
C LYS A 26 4.97 26.84 -7.73
N VAL A 27 6.07 26.10 -7.67
CA VAL A 27 7.17 26.24 -8.63
C VAL A 27 6.80 25.53 -9.92
N SER A 28 6.64 26.37 -10.94
CA SER A 28 6.54 26.05 -12.37
C SER A 28 7.91 25.64 -12.90
N LEU A 29 7.99 24.50 -13.59
CA LEU A 29 9.12 24.18 -14.48
C LEU A 29 8.56 23.86 -15.87
N ARG A 30 8.88 24.76 -16.80
CA ARG A 30 8.70 24.65 -18.24
C ARG A 30 10.02 24.22 -18.89
N ASP A 31 9.82 23.55 -20.02
CA ASP A 31 10.65 23.48 -21.24
C ASP A 31 12.01 22.80 -21.25
N GLY A 32 12.19 21.97 -22.30
CA GLY A 32 13.51 21.50 -22.73
C GLY A 32 13.50 20.32 -23.70
N THR A 33 12.77 20.38 -24.81
CA THR A 33 13.08 19.59 -26.02
C THR A 33 14.33 20.19 -26.68
N PRO A 34 15.25 19.37 -27.23
CA PRO A 34 15.43 19.34 -28.69
C PRO A 34 15.62 17.90 -29.19
N GLU A 35 14.95 17.46 -30.25
CA GLU A 35 15.25 17.64 -31.67
C GLU A 35 16.37 16.72 -32.23
N ARG A 36 16.13 16.28 -33.46
CA ARG A 36 16.66 15.13 -34.20
C ARG A 36 18.06 15.37 -34.78
N SER A 37 18.78 14.30 -35.13
CA SER A 37 19.15 13.99 -36.53
C SER A 37 20.10 12.79 -36.65
N ASP A 38 19.83 11.95 -37.65
CA ASP A 38 20.68 10.88 -38.17
C ASP A 38 22.00 11.41 -38.76
N THR A 39 23.08 10.63 -38.71
CA THR A 39 23.90 10.24 -39.89
C THR A 39 25.05 9.31 -39.53
N GLU A 40 25.23 8.31 -40.40
CA GLU A 40 26.37 7.41 -40.49
C GLU A 40 27.68 8.17 -40.83
N THR A 41 28.82 7.67 -40.36
CA THR A 41 29.99 7.22 -41.16
C THR A 41 31.18 6.97 -40.23
N GLY A 42 31.89 5.86 -40.45
CA GLY A 42 32.98 5.40 -39.60
C GLY A 42 34.35 6.03 -39.89
N THR A 43 35.33 5.69 -39.05
CA THR A 43 36.67 5.13 -39.38
C THR A 43 37.57 5.14 -38.14
N GLY A 44 38.34 4.05 -37.95
CA GLY A 44 39.67 4.12 -37.34
C GLY A 44 39.90 3.43 -35.99
N ASN A 45 40.50 2.22 -36.08
CA ASN A 45 41.56 1.64 -35.21
C ASN A 45 41.29 1.47 -33.69
N GLU A 46 41.49 0.32 -33.04
CA GLU A 46 42.55 -0.69 -33.19
C GLU A 46 42.06 -2.03 -32.60
N LYS A 47 42.09 -3.09 -33.41
CA LYS A 47 41.93 -4.47 -32.93
C LYS A 47 43.30 -4.99 -32.49
N VAL A 48 43.52 -5.14 -31.18
CA VAL A 48 44.54 -6.08 -30.69
C VAL A 48 43.91 -7.46 -30.64
N ASN A 49 44.25 -8.23 -31.66
CA ASN A 49 43.94 -9.65 -31.81
C ASN A 49 44.80 -10.46 -30.82
N GLN A 50 44.22 -10.93 -29.73
CA GLN A 50 44.76 -12.08 -28.98
C GLN A 50 43.80 -13.23 -29.14
N GLN A 51 44.11 -14.10 -30.11
CA GLN A 51 43.52 -15.42 -30.24
C GLN A 51 43.96 -16.25 -29.02
N ALA A 52 43.07 -16.38 -28.04
CA ALA A 52 43.17 -17.47 -27.08
C ALA A 52 42.81 -18.76 -27.84
N LEU A 53 43.86 -19.45 -28.30
CA LEU A 53 43.77 -20.77 -28.90
C LEU A 53 43.46 -21.77 -27.78
N ILE A 54 42.18 -21.95 -27.46
CA ILE A 54 41.73 -23.05 -26.58
C ILE A 54 41.67 -24.31 -27.45
N VAL A 55 42.71 -25.13 -27.35
CA VAL A 55 42.71 -26.47 -27.96
C VAL A 55 41.97 -27.39 -27.00
N SER A 56 40.74 -27.75 -27.35
CA SER A 56 40.01 -28.86 -26.74
C SER A 56 40.79 -30.15 -26.97
N ALA A 57 41.36 -30.72 -25.91
CA ALA A 57 41.83 -32.10 -25.92
C ALA A 57 40.63 -33.00 -25.63
N GLU A 58 39.92 -33.41 -26.69
CA GLU A 58 38.89 -34.43 -26.61
C GLU A 58 39.57 -35.80 -26.70
N GLU A 59 39.45 -36.59 -25.63
CA GLU A 59 39.96 -37.96 -25.52
C GLU A 59 39.18 -38.89 -26.46
N ASN A 60 39.56 -38.96 -27.74
CA ASN A 60 39.09 -40.04 -28.59
C ASN A 60 39.96 -40.26 -29.83
N SER A 61 41.06 -41.01 -29.70
CA SER A 61 41.57 -41.85 -30.80
C SER A 61 42.62 -42.80 -30.22
N ARG A 62 42.25 -44.05 -29.97
CA ARG A 62 42.58 -45.17 -30.87
C ARG A 62 44.03 -45.14 -31.36
N ASN A 63 44.80 -46.10 -30.85
CA ASN A 63 45.89 -46.80 -31.53
C ASN A 63 46.13 -46.34 -32.97
N GLU A 64 47.10 -45.46 -33.17
CA GLU A 64 47.79 -45.33 -34.46
C GLU A 64 49.16 -44.69 -34.22
N THR A 65 50.02 -45.42 -33.49
CA THR A 65 51.46 -45.17 -33.54
C THR A 65 51.99 -45.82 -34.82
N MET A 66 51.71 -45.18 -35.96
CA MET A 66 52.31 -45.50 -37.25
C MET A 66 53.29 -44.36 -37.59
N MET A 67 54.45 -44.36 -36.93
CA MET A 67 55.66 -43.71 -37.44
C MET A 67 56.73 -44.79 -37.56
N ASP A 68 56.48 -45.68 -38.51
CA ASP A 68 57.51 -46.52 -39.08
C ASP A 68 58.21 -45.69 -40.16
N ILE A 69 59.17 -44.87 -39.71
CA ILE A 69 60.19 -44.26 -40.59
C ILE A 69 61.54 -44.60 -40.00
N ALA A 70 62.03 -45.79 -40.34
CA ALA A 70 63.28 -45.93 -41.06
C ALA A 70 63.51 -47.38 -41.51
N SER A 71 63.49 -47.62 -42.82
CA SER A 71 64.47 -48.53 -43.39
C SER A 71 65.86 -47.99 -43.08
N ASN A 72 66.72 -48.86 -42.55
CA ASN A 72 68.18 -48.87 -42.68
C ASN A 72 68.87 -47.49 -42.72
N ASN A 73 69.41 -47.07 -41.57
CA ASN A 73 70.84 -46.75 -41.38
C ASN A 73 71.03 -45.94 -40.10
N GLY A 74 71.89 -46.43 -39.21
CA GLY A 74 72.57 -45.60 -38.21
C GLY A 74 71.91 -45.55 -36.84
N ASP A 75 72.57 -46.20 -35.90
CA ASP A 75 72.49 -46.19 -34.44
C ASP A 75 72.64 -44.78 -33.78
N GLY A 76 72.27 -43.71 -34.48
CA GLY A 76 72.50 -42.32 -34.10
C GLY A 76 71.23 -41.47 -33.91
N THR A 77 70.07 -41.89 -34.44
CA THR A 77 68.84 -41.08 -34.41
C THR A 77 68.06 -41.23 -33.09
N THR A 78 68.00 -42.41 -32.50
CA THR A 78 67.40 -42.64 -31.17
C THR A 78 68.18 -41.93 -30.06
N ALA A 79 69.51 -42.01 -30.09
CA ALA A 79 70.37 -41.30 -29.15
C ALA A 79 70.22 -39.77 -29.26
N GLN A 80 70.03 -39.25 -30.47
CA GLN A 80 69.83 -37.82 -30.70
C GLN A 80 68.45 -37.35 -30.21
N VAL A 81 67.39 -38.13 -30.44
CA VAL A 81 66.04 -37.84 -29.93
C VAL A 81 66.00 -37.92 -28.39
N ASP A 82 66.68 -38.90 -27.79
CA ASP A 82 66.78 -39.03 -26.34
C ASP A 82 67.61 -37.90 -25.72
N ALA A 83 68.67 -37.45 -26.39
CA ALA A 83 69.47 -36.30 -25.98
C ALA A 83 68.65 -35.00 -26.03
N GLU A 84 67.88 -34.77 -27.09
CA GLU A 84 66.97 -33.62 -27.20
C GLU A 84 65.87 -33.67 -26.14
N ARG A 85 65.27 -34.84 -25.89
CA ARG A 85 64.26 -34.99 -24.84
C ARG A 85 64.83 -34.68 -23.46
N LYS A 86 66.07 -35.10 -23.18
CA LYS A 86 66.76 -34.82 -21.92
C LYS A 86 67.15 -33.35 -21.81
N ALA A 87 67.58 -32.72 -22.90
CA ALA A 87 67.87 -31.29 -22.96
C ALA A 87 66.61 -30.45 -22.68
N LEU A 88 65.52 -30.72 -23.38
CA LEU A 88 64.22 -30.06 -23.18
C LEU A 88 63.67 -30.30 -21.77
N SER A 89 63.89 -31.46 -21.18
CA SER A 89 63.52 -31.74 -19.80
C SER A 89 64.33 -30.89 -18.81
N SER A 90 65.64 -30.74 -19.04
CA SER A 90 66.50 -29.90 -18.20
C SER A 90 66.17 -28.41 -18.34
N GLU A 91 65.88 -27.94 -19.55
CA GLU A 91 65.46 -26.57 -19.82
C GLU A 91 64.11 -26.27 -19.14
N ASN A 92 63.13 -27.16 -19.28
CA ASN A 92 61.86 -27.05 -18.57
C ASN A 92 62.02 -27.04 -17.05
N ALA A 93 62.98 -27.79 -16.50
CA ALA A 93 63.27 -27.77 -15.07
C ALA A 93 63.86 -26.42 -14.62
N ILE A 94 64.77 -25.83 -15.40
CA ILE A 94 65.34 -24.50 -15.14
C ILE A 94 64.26 -23.43 -15.23
N LEU A 95 63.40 -23.50 -16.24
CA LEU A 95 62.29 -22.56 -16.41
C LEU A 95 61.31 -22.62 -15.22
N ARG A 96 60.97 -23.82 -14.76
CA ARG A 96 60.13 -24.00 -13.55
C ARG A 96 60.80 -23.39 -12.31
N GLN A 97 62.08 -23.66 -12.09
CA GLN A 97 62.82 -23.10 -10.97
C GLN A 97 62.94 -21.57 -11.06
N THR A 98 63.08 -21.02 -12.26
CA THR A 98 63.18 -19.57 -12.49
C THR A 98 61.84 -18.89 -12.21
N ILE A 99 60.73 -19.49 -12.66
CA ILE A 99 59.37 -19.00 -12.36
C ILE A 99 59.10 -19.03 -10.85
N GLU A 100 59.50 -20.10 -10.15
CA GLU A 100 59.37 -20.19 -8.69
C GLU A 100 60.21 -19.13 -7.97
N ARG A 101 61.45 -18.87 -8.42
CA ARG A 101 62.29 -17.78 -7.87
C ARG A 101 61.72 -16.39 -8.11
N LEU A 102 60.98 -16.20 -9.21
CA LEU A 102 60.25 -14.97 -9.50
C LEU A 102 58.89 -14.89 -8.77
N GLY A 103 58.57 -15.88 -7.92
CA GLY A 103 57.34 -15.91 -7.13
C GLY A 103 56.10 -16.39 -7.89
N GLY A 104 56.26 -16.96 -9.09
CA GLY A 104 55.18 -17.56 -9.86
C GLY A 104 54.69 -18.86 -9.23
N LYS A 105 53.36 -19.08 -9.24
CA LYS A 105 52.78 -20.34 -8.74
C LYS A 105 53.02 -21.46 -9.77
N SER A 106 53.07 -22.70 -9.30
CA SER A 106 53.12 -23.84 -10.23
C SER A 106 51.81 -23.94 -11.04
N PRO A 107 51.84 -24.44 -12.29
CA PRO A 107 50.64 -24.61 -13.10
C PRO A 107 49.53 -25.41 -12.39
N GLN A 108 49.90 -26.40 -11.59
CA GLN A 108 48.97 -27.22 -10.80
C GLN A 108 48.20 -26.39 -9.76
N LEU A 109 48.84 -25.37 -9.15
CA LEU A 109 48.18 -24.49 -8.20
C LEU A 109 47.12 -23.62 -8.88
N TYR A 110 47.35 -23.14 -10.10
CA TYR A 110 46.36 -22.37 -10.84
C TYR A 110 45.13 -23.22 -11.22
N ILE A 111 45.35 -24.47 -11.64
CA ILE A 111 44.27 -25.42 -11.95
C ILE A 111 43.45 -25.72 -10.69
N ASN A 112 44.11 -26.00 -9.57
CA ASN A 112 43.42 -26.25 -8.30
C ASN A 112 42.65 -25.01 -7.81
N GLU A 113 43.22 -23.81 -7.93
CA GLU A 113 42.56 -22.56 -7.54
C GLU A 113 41.34 -22.25 -8.43
N ALA A 114 41.42 -22.52 -9.74
CA ALA A 114 40.28 -22.39 -10.65
C ALA A 114 39.16 -23.38 -10.28
N ASN A 115 39.50 -24.66 -10.06
CA ASN A 115 38.53 -25.68 -9.67
C ASN A 115 37.86 -25.37 -8.32
N GLU A 116 38.59 -24.84 -7.34
CA GLU A 116 38.02 -24.43 -6.06
C GLU A 116 37.09 -23.21 -6.21
N LYS A 117 37.45 -22.25 -7.07
CA LYS A 117 36.55 -21.12 -7.40
C LYS A 117 35.29 -21.59 -8.09
N ASP A 118 35.38 -22.55 -9.01
CA ASP A 118 34.22 -23.10 -9.71
C ASP A 118 33.29 -23.87 -8.75
N LYS A 119 33.84 -24.66 -7.82
CA LYS A 119 33.05 -25.27 -6.75
C LYS A 119 32.38 -24.23 -5.86
N GLN A 120 33.06 -23.12 -5.60
CA GLN A 120 32.53 -22.05 -4.76
C GLN A 120 31.42 -21.27 -5.47
N THR A 121 31.57 -20.97 -6.76
CA THR A 121 30.53 -20.32 -7.56
C THR A 121 29.31 -21.21 -7.69
N GLU A 122 29.49 -22.51 -7.91
CA GLU A 122 28.39 -23.50 -7.97
C GLU A 122 27.58 -23.53 -6.66
N ARG A 123 28.26 -23.58 -5.51
CA ARG A 123 27.61 -23.50 -4.19
C ARG A 123 26.83 -22.20 -3.99
N LEU A 124 27.40 -21.07 -4.43
CA LEU A 124 26.74 -19.77 -4.33
C LEU A 124 25.52 -19.67 -5.25
N THR A 125 25.61 -20.24 -6.46
CA THR A 125 24.46 -20.30 -7.38
C THR A 125 23.34 -21.18 -6.83
N ASP A 126 23.66 -22.31 -6.21
CA ASP A 126 22.65 -23.16 -5.58
C ASP A 126 21.99 -22.46 -4.39
N GLN A 127 22.77 -21.78 -3.56
CA GLN A 127 22.26 -21.03 -2.42
C GLN A 127 21.37 -19.87 -2.86
N THR A 128 21.77 -19.12 -3.88
CA THR A 128 20.96 -18.01 -4.41
C THR A 128 19.68 -18.50 -5.06
N SER A 129 19.72 -19.62 -5.78
CA SER A 129 18.51 -20.28 -6.32
C SER A 129 17.55 -20.70 -5.21
N CYS A 130 18.06 -21.32 -4.14
CA CYS A 130 17.25 -21.75 -3.00
C CYS A 130 16.58 -20.56 -2.28
N LEU A 131 17.34 -19.49 -2.00
CA LEU A 131 16.82 -18.27 -1.38
C LEU A 131 15.79 -17.56 -2.27
N GLN A 132 16.00 -17.53 -3.59
CA GLN A 132 15.03 -16.96 -4.52
C GLN A 132 13.70 -17.72 -4.51
N ALA A 133 13.74 -19.05 -4.40
CA ALA A 133 12.54 -19.88 -4.28
C ALA A 133 11.80 -19.60 -2.97
N GLU A 134 12.52 -19.43 -1.86
CA GLU A 134 11.95 -19.09 -0.56
C GLU A 134 11.30 -17.70 -0.55
N ILE A 135 11.97 -16.68 -1.11
CA ILE A 135 11.39 -15.33 -1.26
C ILE A 135 10.11 -15.38 -2.09
N LYS A 136 10.08 -16.18 -3.16
CA LYS A 136 8.88 -16.33 -3.99
C LYS A 136 7.74 -16.97 -3.20
N LYS A 137 8.03 -17.96 -2.35
CA LYS A 137 7.04 -18.59 -1.47
C LYS A 137 6.48 -17.59 -0.45
N LEU A 138 7.35 -16.85 0.24
CA LEU A 138 6.95 -15.85 1.24
C LEU A 138 6.12 -14.72 0.61
N ARG A 139 6.46 -14.27 -0.60
CA ARG A 139 5.63 -13.28 -1.32
C ARG A 139 4.24 -13.80 -1.63
N LYS A 140 4.11 -15.07 -2.02
CA LYS A 140 2.80 -15.68 -2.28
C LYS A 140 1.95 -15.75 -0.99
N GLU A 141 2.55 -16.15 0.12
CA GLU A 141 1.87 -16.19 1.42
C GLU A 141 1.46 -14.79 1.89
N LEU A 142 2.31 -13.78 1.67
CA LEU A 142 1.99 -12.38 1.96
C LEU A 142 0.80 -11.88 1.14
N ASP A 143 0.74 -12.19 -0.15
CA ASP A 143 -0.36 -11.80 -1.03
C ASP A 143 -1.68 -12.48 -0.61
N GLU A 144 -1.62 -13.76 -0.24
CA GLU A 144 -2.77 -14.51 0.29
C GLU A 144 -3.29 -13.88 1.59
N ALA A 145 -2.40 -13.59 2.56
CA ALA A 145 -2.77 -12.93 3.82
C ALA A 145 -3.36 -11.53 3.60
N ASN A 146 -2.76 -10.73 2.72
CA ASN A 146 -3.26 -9.40 2.37
C ASN A 146 -4.64 -9.48 1.71
N SER A 147 -4.89 -10.48 0.87
CA SER A 147 -6.21 -10.68 0.25
C SER A 147 -7.28 -11.00 1.30
N TYR A 148 -6.94 -11.81 2.31
CA TYR A 148 -7.85 -12.13 3.42
C TYR A 148 -8.15 -10.91 4.29
N ILE A 149 -7.11 -10.12 4.64
CA ILE A 149 -7.28 -8.87 5.40
C ILE A 149 -8.16 -7.89 4.63
N LYS A 150 -7.97 -7.77 3.31
CA LYS A 150 -8.79 -6.89 2.48
C LYS A 150 -10.27 -7.30 2.50
N GLN A 151 -10.55 -8.59 2.33
CA GLN A 151 -11.92 -9.12 2.42
C GLN A 151 -12.55 -8.89 3.78
N ALA A 152 -11.80 -9.10 4.87
CA ALA A 152 -12.29 -8.85 6.23
C ALA A 152 -12.62 -7.36 6.46
N ASN A 153 -11.77 -6.46 5.98
CA ASN A 153 -12.03 -5.02 6.07
C ASN A 153 -13.23 -4.58 5.23
N GLU A 154 -13.46 -5.20 4.07
CA GLU A 154 -14.65 -4.94 3.24
C GLU A 154 -15.92 -5.36 4.00
N SER A 155 -15.94 -6.55 4.61
CA SER A 155 -17.07 -6.98 5.44
C SER A 155 -17.29 -6.10 6.67
N ASP A 156 -16.22 -5.66 7.35
CA ASP A 156 -16.34 -4.79 8.52
C ASP A 156 -16.90 -3.40 8.15
N ASN A 157 -16.58 -2.90 6.96
CA ASN A 157 -17.11 -1.64 6.45
C ASN A 157 -18.59 -1.76 6.04
N GLU A 158 -19.02 -2.91 5.51
CA GLU A 158 -20.44 -3.17 5.23
C GLU A 158 -21.25 -3.19 6.54
N ILE A 159 -20.78 -3.89 7.57
CA ILE A 159 -21.44 -3.94 8.89
C ILE A 159 -21.52 -2.54 9.53
N LYS A 160 -20.47 -1.71 9.39
CA LYS A 160 -20.49 -0.34 9.94
C LYS A 160 -21.49 0.57 9.21
N LYS A 161 -21.62 0.44 7.89
CA LYS A 161 -22.62 1.21 7.13
C LYS A 161 -24.04 0.86 7.56
N GLU A 162 -24.33 -0.42 7.76
CA GLU A 162 -25.64 -0.85 8.28
C GLU A 162 -25.90 -0.30 9.69
N GLN A 163 -24.88 -0.26 10.55
CA GLN A 163 -25.02 0.29 11.91
C GLN A 163 -25.17 1.81 11.96
N ASP A 164 -24.59 2.55 11.01
CA ASP A 164 -24.70 4.02 10.97
C ASP A 164 -26.02 4.50 10.36
N GLU A 165 -26.61 3.75 9.41
CA GLU A 165 -27.93 4.06 8.84
C GLU A 165 -29.08 3.84 9.85
N ASP A 166 -28.94 2.87 10.76
CA ASP A 166 -29.92 2.61 11.83
C ASP A 166 -29.66 3.43 13.11
N LYS A 167 -28.64 4.29 13.13
CA LYS A 167 -28.27 5.08 14.31
C LYS A 167 -29.18 6.29 14.45
N LEU A 168 -30.33 6.04 15.08
CA LEU A 168 -31.26 7.08 15.51
C LEU A 168 -30.50 8.19 16.27
N SER A 169 -30.54 9.41 15.75
CA SER A 169 -29.87 10.53 16.40
C SER A 169 -30.61 10.94 17.68
N ASP A 170 -29.86 11.31 18.73
CA ASP A 170 -30.44 11.82 19.99
C ASP A 170 -30.52 13.36 20.01
N ARG A 171 -30.34 13.99 18.85
CA ARG A 171 -30.43 15.44 18.72
C ARG A 171 -31.89 15.84 18.50
N ILE A 172 -32.28 16.95 19.12
CA ILE A 172 -33.62 17.51 18.94
C ILE A 172 -33.74 18.05 17.51
N SER A 173 -34.66 17.46 16.76
CA SER A 173 -35.07 17.93 15.45
C SER A 173 -35.90 19.20 15.56
N HIS A 174 -35.63 20.17 14.69
CA HIS A 174 -36.31 21.47 14.65
C HIS A 174 -36.63 21.97 13.23
N SER A 175 -35.91 21.51 12.20
CA SER A 175 -36.14 21.93 10.80
C SER A 175 -36.97 20.94 9.99
N SER A 176 -36.84 19.66 10.29
CA SER A 176 -37.55 18.54 9.69
C SER A 176 -37.96 17.60 10.82
N PHE A 177 -39.02 16.83 10.61
CA PHE A 177 -39.51 15.87 11.59
C PHE A 177 -39.82 14.59 10.85
N ASP A 178 -38.97 13.59 11.02
CA ASP A 178 -39.16 12.27 10.44
C ASP A 178 -39.35 11.22 11.54
N VAL A 179 -39.86 10.06 11.15
CA VAL A 179 -40.00 8.93 12.09
C VAL A 179 -38.61 8.51 12.55
N GLY A 180 -38.39 8.46 13.86
CA GLY A 180 -37.09 8.21 14.48
C GLY A 180 -36.43 9.45 15.08
N ASP A 181 -36.87 10.66 14.71
CA ASP A 181 -36.31 11.91 15.24
C ASP A 181 -36.77 12.21 16.67
N VAL A 182 -35.97 12.96 17.43
CA VAL A 182 -36.35 13.47 18.75
C VAL A 182 -37.03 14.84 18.59
N GLY A 183 -38.30 14.94 18.97
CA GLY A 183 -39.04 16.20 19.00
C GLY A 183 -39.13 16.77 20.41
N LEU A 184 -39.02 18.09 20.53
CA LEU A 184 -39.37 18.85 21.74
C LEU A 184 -40.70 19.54 21.52
N PHE A 185 -41.70 19.28 22.36
CA PHE A 185 -43.04 19.82 22.24
C PHE A 185 -43.37 20.72 23.42
N MET A 186 -43.85 21.93 23.12
CA MET A 186 -44.15 22.96 24.09
C MET A 186 -45.66 23.26 24.10
N PRO A 187 -46.26 23.48 25.27
CA PRO A 187 -47.67 23.82 25.37
C PRO A 187 -47.95 25.19 24.75
N THR A 188 -48.99 25.26 23.95
CA THR A 188 -49.55 26.49 23.37
C THR A 188 -50.79 26.88 24.18
N GLY A 189 -50.94 28.18 24.46
CA GLY A 189 -51.96 28.69 25.38
C GLY A 189 -53.41 28.58 24.92
N ARG A 190 -53.68 28.06 23.71
CA ARG A 190 -55.02 28.01 23.12
C ARG A 190 -55.44 26.58 22.83
N GLY A 191 -55.94 25.90 23.85
CA GLY A 191 -56.58 24.59 23.72
C GLY A 191 -58.10 24.69 23.66
N SER A 192 -58.75 23.91 22.80
CA SER A 192 -60.20 23.71 22.87
C SER A 192 -60.54 22.68 23.96
N GLY A 193 -61.53 22.98 24.80
CA GLY A 193 -62.01 22.02 25.82
C GLY A 193 -61.10 21.80 27.03
N GLY A 194 -60.26 22.78 27.39
CA GLY A 194 -59.44 22.75 28.61
C GLY A 194 -58.18 21.86 28.56
N LYS A 195 -57.95 21.17 27.44
CA LYS A 195 -56.70 20.42 27.19
C LYS A 195 -55.67 21.31 26.52
N ARG A 196 -54.41 21.28 26.99
CA ARG A 196 -53.31 22.03 26.35
C ARG A 196 -52.96 21.39 25.01
N ILE A 197 -52.74 22.23 24.00
CA ILE A 197 -52.23 21.79 22.69
C ILE A 197 -50.72 21.92 22.72
N TYR A 198 -49.99 20.88 22.34
CA TYR A 198 -48.54 20.91 22.29
C TYR A 198 -48.07 21.01 20.84
N LEU A 199 -47.18 21.94 20.58
CA LEU A 199 -46.58 22.19 19.27
C LEU A 199 -45.08 21.89 19.35
N ALA A 200 -44.55 21.21 18.33
CA ALA A 200 -43.12 20.95 18.24
C ALA A 200 -42.34 22.27 18.13
N PHE A 201 -41.22 22.36 18.82
CA PHE A 201 -40.25 23.43 18.68
C PHE A 201 -39.61 23.33 17.30
N HIS A 202 -39.81 24.34 16.47
CA HIS A 202 -39.42 24.28 15.07
C HIS A 202 -38.74 25.57 14.59
N THR A 203 -37.96 25.44 13.52
CA THR A 203 -37.47 26.54 12.68
C THR A 203 -38.00 26.31 11.28
N ASN A 204 -38.87 27.21 10.80
CA ASN A 204 -39.48 27.14 9.47
C ASN A 204 -40.32 25.88 9.15
N CYS A 205 -40.66 25.05 10.15
CA CYS A 205 -41.55 23.88 9.98
C CYS A 205 -42.77 23.95 10.93
N PRO A 206 -43.71 24.88 10.70
CA PRO A 206 -44.86 25.08 11.58
C PRO A 206 -45.90 23.96 11.46
N HIS A 207 -46.85 23.95 12.40
CA HIS A 207 -48.03 23.06 12.40
C HIS A 207 -47.74 21.57 12.64
N ARG A 208 -46.78 21.27 13.54
CA ARG A 208 -46.43 19.93 14.01
C ARG A 208 -46.95 19.74 15.43
N TYR A 209 -48.10 19.09 15.57
CA TYR A 209 -48.82 18.96 16.83
C TYR A 209 -48.61 17.59 17.46
N LEU A 210 -48.58 17.56 18.79
CA LEU A 210 -48.55 16.30 19.52
C LEU A 210 -49.96 15.71 19.62
N SER A 211 -50.10 14.42 19.30
CA SER A 211 -51.36 13.71 19.52
C SER A 211 -51.74 13.73 20.99
N THR A 212 -53.04 13.88 21.26
CA THR A 212 -53.59 13.83 22.63
C THR A 212 -53.40 12.48 23.30
N ASP A 213 -53.18 11.43 22.52
CA ASP A 213 -53.01 10.06 23.02
C ASP A 213 -51.57 9.79 23.49
N SER A 214 -50.62 10.61 23.03
CA SER A 214 -49.19 10.47 23.34
C SER A 214 -48.79 11.06 24.69
N ILE A 215 -49.71 11.73 25.39
CA ILE A 215 -49.42 12.44 26.63
C ILE A 215 -50.46 12.16 27.71
N LYS A 216 -50.02 12.15 28.97
CA LYS A 216 -50.89 12.07 30.14
C LYS A 216 -50.65 13.29 31.03
N GLY A 217 -51.74 13.93 31.47
CA GLY A 217 -51.67 15.12 32.31
C GLY A 217 -51.37 16.41 31.52
N SER A 218 -50.74 17.37 32.19
CA SER A 218 -50.45 18.71 31.63
C SER A 218 -49.00 19.14 31.89
N PRO A 219 -47.99 18.42 31.34
CA PRO A 219 -46.59 18.79 31.50
C PRO A 219 -46.26 20.17 30.89
N ASP A 220 -45.18 20.78 31.35
CA ASP A 220 -44.71 22.07 30.81
C ASP A 220 -43.92 21.91 29.51
N TYR A 221 -43.37 20.72 29.26
CA TYR A 221 -42.75 20.34 27.99
C TYR A 221 -42.79 18.82 27.84
N VAL A 222 -42.72 18.34 26.60
CA VAL A 222 -42.63 16.91 26.28
C VAL A 222 -41.48 16.70 25.31
N MET A 223 -40.59 15.77 25.62
CA MET A 223 -39.53 15.34 24.72
C MET A 223 -39.70 13.86 24.42
N GLY A 224 -39.62 13.48 23.16
CA GLY A 224 -39.82 12.10 22.76
C GLY A 224 -39.42 11.83 21.32
N ARG A 225 -39.26 10.53 21.01
CA ARG A 225 -38.96 10.08 19.66
C ARG A 225 -40.25 9.95 18.85
N ILE A 226 -40.25 10.46 17.63
CA ILE A 226 -41.40 10.40 16.72
C ILE A 226 -41.52 8.98 16.21
N ILE A 227 -42.59 8.29 16.56
CA ILE A 227 -42.87 6.92 16.10
C ILE A 227 -43.86 6.89 14.93
N TYR A 228 -44.65 7.96 14.78
CA TYR A 228 -45.71 8.07 13.81
C TYR A 228 -46.04 9.54 13.56
N GLN A 229 -46.35 9.88 12.31
CA GLN A 229 -46.82 11.19 11.89
C GLN A 229 -47.91 11.02 10.84
N GLU A 230 -48.92 11.89 10.85
CA GLU A 230 -50.07 11.81 9.95
C GLU A 230 -50.33 13.18 9.33
N GLU A 231 -50.35 13.29 8.00
CA GLU A 231 -50.72 14.55 7.34
C GLU A 231 -52.24 14.74 7.35
N LYS A 232 -52.69 15.91 7.82
CA LYS A 232 -54.10 16.33 7.81
C LYS A 232 -54.24 17.71 7.18
N ASN A 233 -55.43 17.94 6.63
CA ASN A 233 -55.81 19.25 6.08
C ASN A 233 -56.86 19.90 6.98
N ALA A 234 -56.61 21.14 7.37
CA ALA A 234 -57.55 21.91 8.19
C ALA A 234 -58.85 22.15 7.41
N GLY A 235 -59.97 21.67 7.95
CA GLY A 235 -61.30 21.99 7.46
C GLY A 235 -61.73 23.41 7.85
N SER A 236 -63.04 23.67 7.73
CA SER A 236 -63.63 24.93 8.17
C SER A 236 -63.34 25.20 9.66
N VAL A 237 -63.14 26.46 10.01
CA VAL A 237 -62.87 26.89 11.39
C VAL A 237 -64.01 26.45 12.31
N GLY A 238 -63.70 25.69 13.36
CA GLY A 238 -64.66 25.18 14.33
C GLY A 238 -65.25 23.79 14.02
N ALA A 239 -64.84 23.16 12.91
CA ALA A 239 -65.14 21.75 12.65
C ALA A 239 -64.16 20.81 13.39
N ASP A 240 -64.56 19.58 13.65
CA ASP A 240 -63.72 18.54 14.28
C ASP A 240 -62.42 18.26 13.50
N SER A 241 -62.41 18.56 12.19
CA SER A 241 -61.25 18.45 11.31
C SER A 241 -60.24 19.61 11.45
N ASN A 242 -60.52 20.59 12.31
CA ASN A 242 -59.64 21.72 12.58
C ASN A 242 -59.62 22.10 14.08
N PRO A 243 -59.10 21.21 14.95
CA PRO A 243 -59.05 21.45 16.39
C PRO A 243 -58.06 22.56 16.76
N PHE A 244 -57.15 22.93 15.85
CA PHE A 244 -56.08 23.90 16.05
C PHE A 244 -56.43 25.32 15.57
N GLY A 245 -57.61 25.52 14.96
CA GLY A 245 -58.04 26.83 14.46
C GLY A 245 -57.19 27.37 13.31
N LEU A 246 -56.63 26.49 12.49
CA LEU A 246 -55.84 26.85 11.31
C LEU A 246 -56.74 27.37 10.18
N HIS A 247 -56.15 28.04 9.18
CA HIS A 247 -56.90 28.46 8.00
C HIS A 247 -57.32 27.23 7.17
N THR A 248 -58.53 27.25 6.62
CA THR A 248 -59.04 26.16 5.78
C THR A 248 -58.05 25.84 4.65
N GLY A 249 -57.73 24.55 4.47
CA GLY A 249 -56.77 24.06 3.49
C GLY A 249 -55.31 24.06 3.97
N THR A 250 -55.02 24.53 5.19
CA THR A 250 -53.67 24.45 5.77
C THR A 250 -53.32 23.00 6.09
N LYS A 251 -52.16 22.54 5.62
CA LYS A 251 -51.58 21.25 6.01
C LYS A 251 -50.98 21.30 7.41
N PHE A 252 -51.25 20.28 8.20
CA PHE A 252 -50.66 20.08 9.52
C PHE A 252 -50.37 18.59 9.76
N TRP A 253 -49.54 18.33 10.76
CA TRP A 253 -49.11 16.99 11.17
C TRP A 253 -49.27 16.81 12.68
#